data_AF-A0A3P9JRQ2-F1
#
_entry.id   AF-A0A3P9JRQ2-F1
#
_cell.length_a   1.000
_cell.length_b   1.000
_cell.length_c   1.000
_cell.angle_alpha   90.00
_cell.angle_beta   90.00
_cell.angle_gamma   90.00
#
_symmetry.space_group_name_H-M   'P 1'
#
loop_
_entity.id
_entity.type
_entity.pdbx_description
1 polymer ?
#
loop_
_entity_poly.entity_id
_entity_poly.type
_entity_poly.pdbx_seq_one_letter_code
_entity_poly.pdbx_strand_id
1 'polypeptide(L)'
;MASTDSGSSVSAPHRSSGDLFHAGLAVALLLGVWSVGGLEVTTGKVSLIEAVNGSTVLLPCNYHSCIGIKNLFFKWTFRNNGSEQALCEGNIPAEKIEPTYSISHDRVTFVGSSTTSNISILLWNITFEDEGQYICFARNPKEKNRNHSAVLTLRVVDQMKEVDNTLTVIIVSALGGVIGLVVIIMVIKALVVHFLLKDDEKKHEKGQQSKH
;
A
#
# COMPACT_ATOMS: atom_id res chain seq x y z
N MET A 1 -67.63 -43.68 41.07
CA MET A 1 -67.77 -42.35 41.71
C MET A 1 -66.36 -41.81 41.82
N ALA A 2 -65.97 -40.90 40.93
CA ALA A 2 -66.02 -39.45 41.17
C ALA A 2 -65.20 -39.10 42.43
N SER A 3 -64.16 -38.28 42.41
CA SER A 3 -64.12 -36.95 41.79
C SER A 3 -62.68 -36.43 41.61
N THR A 4 -62.58 -35.48 40.68
CA THR A 4 -61.55 -34.47 40.38
C THR A 4 -60.99 -33.69 41.57
N ASP A 5 -59.71 -33.30 41.47
CA ASP A 5 -59.17 -31.95 41.75
C ASP A 5 -57.67 -31.93 41.35
N SER A 6 -57.21 -31.18 40.34
CA SER A 6 -57.02 -29.72 40.19
C SER A 6 -55.59 -29.26 40.58
N GLY A 7 -54.98 -28.42 39.73
CA GLY A 7 -53.90 -27.51 40.14
C GLY A 7 -52.55 -27.58 39.41
N SER A 8 -52.34 -26.54 38.59
CA SER A 8 -51.11 -25.76 38.43
C SER A 8 -50.10 -26.13 37.33
N SER A 9 -50.09 -25.23 36.35
CA SER A 9 -49.10 -25.00 35.31
C SER A 9 -47.79 -24.47 35.89
N VAL A 10 -46.66 -25.14 35.62
CA VAL A 10 -45.31 -24.58 35.77
C VAL A 10 -44.75 -24.37 34.37
N SER A 11 -44.76 -23.10 33.92
CA SER A 11 -44.10 -22.66 32.70
C SER A 11 -42.59 -22.76 32.88
N ALA A 12 -41.97 -23.77 32.28
CA ALA A 12 -40.52 -23.80 32.11
C ALA A 12 -40.12 -22.65 31.16
N PRO A 13 -39.11 -21.82 31.50
CA PRO A 13 -38.59 -20.85 30.55
C PRO A 13 -37.95 -21.65 29.42
N HIS A 14 -38.54 -21.52 28.24
CA HIS A 14 -38.02 -22.05 26.98
C HIS A 14 -36.70 -21.32 26.70
N ARG A 15 -35.59 -21.84 27.22
CA ARG A 15 -34.26 -21.31 26.95
C ARG A 15 -34.00 -21.52 25.47
N SER A 16 -34.18 -20.45 24.70
CA SER A 16 -33.92 -20.38 23.26
C SER A 16 -32.48 -20.82 23.01
N SER A 17 -32.33 -22.08 22.60
CA SER A 17 -31.06 -22.67 22.22
C SER A 17 -30.46 -21.91 21.00
N GLY A 18 -31.31 -21.29 20.18
CA GLY A 18 -30.92 -20.62 18.93
C GLY A 18 -30.01 -19.40 19.11
N ASP A 19 -30.17 -18.62 20.18
CA ASP A 19 -29.46 -17.34 20.33
C ASP A 19 -27.97 -17.52 20.65
N LEU A 20 -27.62 -18.60 21.37
CA LEU A 20 -26.23 -18.91 21.71
C LEU A 20 -25.46 -19.47 20.51
N PHE A 21 -26.13 -20.24 19.65
CA PHE A 21 -25.54 -20.75 18.40
C PHE A 21 -25.34 -19.62 17.38
N HIS A 22 -26.28 -18.67 17.27
CA HIS A 22 -26.14 -17.52 16.37
C HIS A 22 -25.05 -16.55 16.84
N ALA A 23 -24.96 -16.26 18.15
CA ALA A 23 -23.89 -15.43 18.69
C ALA A 23 -22.51 -16.09 18.55
N GLY A 24 -22.41 -17.41 18.79
CA GLY A 24 -21.17 -18.17 18.61
C GLY A 24 -20.70 -18.21 17.15
N LEU A 25 -21.62 -18.39 16.20
CA LEU A 25 -21.33 -18.37 14.76
C LEU A 25 -20.87 -16.97 14.31
N ALA A 26 -21.51 -15.91 14.82
CA ALA A 26 -21.12 -14.53 14.53
C ALA A 26 -19.71 -14.21 15.06
N VAL A 27 -19.35 -14.66 16.27
CA VAL A 27 -18.00 -14.49 16.84
C VAL A 27 -16.96 -15.31 16.07
N ALA A 28 -17.29 -16.54 15.64
CA ALA A 28 -16.40 -17.35 14.79
C ALA A 28 -16.18 -16.74 13.39
N LEU A 29 -17.21 -16.11 12.81
CA LEU A 29 -17.09 -15.34 11.56
C LEU A 29 -16.25 -14.07 11.74
N LEU A 30 -16.33 -13.42 12.91
CA LEU A 30 -15.54 -12.22 13.24
C LEU A 30 -14.07 -12.53 13.55
N LEU A 31 -13.76 -13.71 14.10
CA LEU A 31 -12.38 -14.15 14.42
C LEU A 31 -11.74 -15.02 13.32
N GLY A 32 -12.53 -15.53 12.36
CA GLY A 32 -12.11 -16.54 11.39
C GLY A 32 -11.41 -16.02 10.13
N VAL A 33 -11.24 -14.70 9.98
CA VAL A 33 -10.57 -14.12 8.80
C VAL A 33 -9.08 -13.93 9.07
N TRP A 34 -8.38 -15.01 9.41
CA TRP A 34 -6.93 -15.03 9.18
C TRP A 34 -6.72 -15.32 7.70
N SER A 35 -6.47 -14.26 6.93
CA SER A 35 -5.94 -14.40 5.57
C SER A 35 -4.63 -15.17 5.65
N VAL A 36 -4.67 -16.47 5.34
CA VAL A 36 -3.47 -17.25 5.11
C VAL A 36 -2.84 -16.71 3.82
N GLY A 37 -1.86 -15.82 3.98
CA GLY A 37 -1.01 -15.39 2.89
C GLY A 37 -0.31 -16.59 2.26
N GLY A 38 -0.16 -16.57 0.94
CA GLY A 38 0.64 -17.55 0.21
C GLY A 38 1.65 -16.84 -0.67
N LEU A 39 2.33 -17.59 -1.53
CA LEU A 39 3.34 -17.10 -2.44
C LEU A 39 2.80 -15.90 -3.20
N GLU A 40 3.53 -14.81 -3.10
CA GLU A 40 3.31 -13.59 -3.85
C GLU A 40 4.63 -13.14 -4.45
N VAL A 41 4.51 -12.40 -5.56
CA VAL A 41 5.62 -11.67 -6.18
C VAL A 41 5.17 -10.24 -6.40
N THR A 42 6.08 -9.29 -6.20
CA THR A 42 5.78 -7.86 -6.28
C THR A 42 6.87 -7.13 -7.06
N THR A 43 6.49 -6.18 -7.91
CA THR A 43 7.40 -5.38 -8.76
C THR A 43 7.62 -3.97 -8.20
N GLY A 44 7.59 -3.82 -6.87
CA GLY A 44 7.64 -2.52 -6.20
C GLY A 44 6.28 -1.83 -6.09
N LYS A 45 6.29 -0.56 -5.66
CA LYS A 45 5.07 0.23 -5.39
C LYS A 45 4.40 0.77 -6.66
N VAL A 46 5.16 0.89 -7.75
CA VAL A 46 4.72 1.46 -9.02
C VAL A 46 4.86 0.40 -10.10
N SER A 47 3.78 0.13 -10.84
CA SER A 47 3.74 -0.88 -11.90
C SER A 47 4.14 -0.33 -13.28
N LEU A 48 4.45 0.96 -13.38
CA LEU A 48 4.94 1.64 -14.58
C LEU A 48 6.33 2.22 -14.29
N ILE A 49 7.32 1.86 -15.11
CA ILE A 49 8.64 2.48 -15.10
C ILE A 49 8.82 3.23 -16.42
N GLU A 50 9.20 4.50 -16.33
CA GLU A 50 9.64 5.29 -17.47
C GLU A 50 11.18 5.32 -17.48
N ALA A 51 11.77 5.01 -18.63
CA ALA A 51 13.22 4.99 -18.79
C ALA A 51 13.63 5.59 -20.14
N VAL A 52 14.84 6.14 -20.19
CA VAL A 52 15.33 6.87 -21.37
C VAL A 52 15.91 5.89 -22.40
N ASN A 53 15.65 6.14 -23.68
CA ASN A 53 16.27 5.38 -24.76
C ASN A 53 17.82 5.32 -24.62
N GLY A 54 18.39 4.13 -24.80
CA GLY A 54 19.82 3.83 -24.62
C GLY A 54 20.26 3.63 -23.17
N SER A 55 19.37 3.81 -22.18
CA SER A 55 19.70 3.59 -20.77
C SER A 55 19.62 2.11 -20.36
N THR A 56 19.99 1.82 -19.12
CA THR A 56 19.81 0.50 -18.50
C THR A 56 18.75 0.63 -17.42
N VAL A 57 17.78 -0.28 -17.43
CA VAL A 57 16.66 -0.26 -16.49
C VAL A 57 16.68 -1.49 -15.59
N LEU A 58 16.41 -1.28 -14.31
CA LEU A 58 16.14 -2.34 -13.35
C LEU A 58 14.66 -2.69 -13.39
N LEU A 59 14.35 -3.96 -13.63
CA LEU A 59 13.00 -4.52 -13.52
C LEU A 59 12.91 -5.23 -12.17
N PRO A 60 12.39 -4.55 -11.12
CA PRO A 60 12.37 -5.10 -9.78
C PRO A 60 11.36 -6.24 -9.66
N CYS A 61 11.73 -7.30 -8.95
CA CYS A 61 10.79 -8.31 -8.49
C CYS A 61 11.29 -8.97 -7.21
N ASN A 62 10.42 -9.04 -6.21
CA ASN A 62 10.65 -9.74 -4.95
C ASN A 62 9.58 -10.80 -4.74
N TYR A 63 9.97 -11.95 -4.19
CA TYR A 63 9.03 -13.00 -3.77
C TYR A 63 8.82 -12.97 -2.26
N HIS A 64 7.63 -13.33 -1.82
CA HIS A 64 7.30 -13.48 -0.41
C HIS A 64 6.47 -14.75 -0.19
N SER A 65 6.71 -15.44 0.93
CA SER A 65 6.08 -16.70 1.28
C SER A 65 5.99 -16.83 2.80
N CYS A 66 4.82 -17.25 3.30
CA CYS A 66 4.55 -17.32 4.74
C CYS A 66 5.16 -18.56 5.42
N ILE A 67 5.39 -19.63 4.65
CA ILE A 67 5.96 -20.89 5.17
C ILE A 67 7.35 -21.17 4.62
N GLY A 68 7.92 -20.21 3.89
CA GLY A 68 9.22 -20.30 3.22
C GLY A 68 9.17 -21.04 1.87
N ILE A 69 10.35 -21.25 1.29
CA ILE A 69 10.48 -21.81 -0.06
C ILE A 69 11.11 -23.20 -0.08
N LYS A 70 10.81 -23.97 -1.15
CA LYS A 70 11.51 -25.21 -1.52
C LYS A 70 11.49 -25.34 -3.03
N ASN A 71 12.66 -25.33 -3.68
CA ASN A 71 12.80 -25.35 -5.14
C ASN A 71 11.85 -24.33 -5.81
N LEU A 72 11.90 -23.07 -5.36
CA LEU A 72 11.10 -22.00 -5.94
C LEU A 72 11.55 -21.78 -7.37
N PHE A 73 10.65 -21.96 -8.32
CA PHE A 73 10.90 -21.64 -9.72
C PHE A 73 10.50 -20.19 -9.99
N PHE A 74 11.30 -19.45 -10.75
CA PHE A 74 10.96 -18.11 -11.23
C PHE A 74 11.24 -17.96 -12.73
N LYS A 75 10.50 -17.07 -13.38
CA LYS A 75 10.65 -16.76 -14.80
C LYS A 75 10.31 -15.30 -15.07
N TRP A 76 11.08 -14.67 -15.95
CA TRP A 76 10.75 -13.40 -16.57
C TRP A 76 10.33 -13.59 -18.02
N THR A 77 9.25 -12.93 -18.38
CA THR A 77 8.69 -12.95 -19.73
C THR A 77 8.43 -11.52 -20.20
N PHE A 78 8.84 -11.19 -21.42
CA PHE A 78 8.45 -9.97 -22.11
C PHE A 78 7.22 -10.23 -22.98
N ARG A 79 6.29 -9.28 -23.00
CA ARG A 79 5.09 -9.31 -23.84
C ARG A 79 4.84 -7.94 -24.46
N ASN A 80 4.78 -7.92 -25.78
CA ASN A 80 4.43 -6.72 -26.56
C ASN A 80 3.53 -7.09 -27.75
N ASN A 81 2.38 -6.42 -27.88
CA ASN A 81 1.47 -6.54 -29.02
C ASN A 81 1.16 -7.99 -29.48
N GLY A 82 1.00 -8.91 -28.54
CA GLY A 82 0.69 -10.32 -28.80
C GLY A 82 1.89 -11.25 -28.99
N SER A 83 3.11 -10.71 -29.05
CA SER A 83 4.36 -11.50 -28.95
C SER A 83 4.70 -11.77 -27.50
N GLU A 84 5.25 -12.95 -27.21
CA GLU A 84 5.70 -13.36 -25.88
C GLU A 84 7.09 -14.00 -25.97
N GLN A 85 8.04 -13.53 -25.18
CA GLN A 85 9.43 -13.98 -25.20
C GLN A 85 9.93 -14.23 -23.77
N ALA A 86 10.55 -15.39 -23.53
CA ALA A 86 11.22 -15.67 -22.27
C ALA A 86 12.55 -14.89 -22.18
N LEU A 87 12.78 -14.21 -21.06
CA LEU A 87 13.98 -13.41 -20.83
C LEU A 87 15.01 -14.15 -19.98
N CYS A 88 14.55 -14.72 -18.87
CA CYS A 88 15.35 -15.58 -18.01
C CYS A 88 14.45 -16.47 -17.16
N GLU A 89 15.00 -17.57 -16.65
CA GLU A 89 14.35 -18.41 -15.66
C GLU A 89 15.37 -19.03 -14.71
N GLY A 90 14.89 -19.53 -13.57
CA GLY A 90 15.77 -20.13 -12.59
C GLY A 90 15.04 -20.80 -11.45
N ASN A 91 15.82 -21.44 -10.59
CA ASN A 91 15.36 -22.14 -9.41
C ASN A 91 16.16 -21.73 -8.17
N ILE A 92 15.46 -21.50 -7.06
CA ILE A 92 16.02 -21.26 -5.74
C ILE A 92 15.79 -22.51 -4.89
N PRO A 93 16.83 -23.30 -4.57
CA PRO A 93 16.67 -24.56 -3.85
C PRO A 93 16.02 -24.39 -2.47
N ALA A 94 16.52 -23.42 -1.69
CA ALA A 94 16.01 -23.06 -0.36
C ALA A 94 16.38 -21.61 -0.01
N GLU A 95 15.87 -21.11 1.11
CA GLU A 95 16.20 -19.77 1.59
C GLU A 95 17.71 -19.60 1.82
N LYS A 96 18.25 -18.43 1.45
CA LYS A 96 19.66 -18.07 1.58
C LYS A 96 20.61 -18.94 0.74
N ILE A 97 20.08 -19.75 -0.18
CA ILE A 97 20.86 -20.46 -1.19
C ILE A 97 20.70 -19.71 -2.50
N GLU A 98 21.81 -19.34 -3.12
CA GLU A 98 21.78 -18.56 -4.36
C GLU A 98 21.09 -19.33 -5.51
N PRO A 99 20.36 -18.61 -6.38
CA PRO A 99 19.63 -19.21 -7.49
C PRO A 99 20.56 -19.81 -8.54
N THR A 100 20.12 -20.90 -9.15
CA THR A 100 20.63 -21.32 -10.47
C THR A 100 19.69 -20.76 -11.53
N TYR A 101 20.24 -20.12 -12.56
CA TYR A 101 19.43 -19.44 -13.58
C TYR A 101 20.04 -19.59 -14.97
N SER A 102 19.20 -19.36 -15.98
CA SER A 102 19.56 -19.29 -17.39
C SER A 102 19.00 -18.02 -18.01
N ILE A 103 19.84 -17.32 -18.76
CA ILE A 103 19.45 -16.13 -19.51
C ILE A 103 19.13 -16.54 -20.94
N SER A 104 17.96 -16.13 -21.43
CA SER A 104 17.49 -16.41 -22.79
C SER A 104 17.57 -15.20 -23.71
N HIS A 105 17.76 -13.99 -23.15
CA HIS A 105 17.86 -12.74 -23.88
C HIS A 105 19.23 -12.08 -23.61
N ASP A 106 19.97 -11.74 -24.67
CA ASP A 106 21.35 -11.24 -24.64
C ASP A 106 21.57 -9.95 -23.82
N ARG A 107 20.62 -9.02 -23.88
CA ARG A 107 20.64 -7.75 -23.12
C ARG A 107 20.09 -7.86 -21.70
N VAL A 108 19.84 -9.07 -21.19
CA VAL A 108 19.32 -9.28 -19.82
C VAL A 108 20.42 -9.78 -18.90
N THR A 109 20.43 -9.27 -17.67
CA THR A 109 21.30 -9.77 -16.59
C THR A 109 20.46 -10.04 -15.35
N PHE A 110 20.61 -11.22 -14.76
CA PHE A 110 19.99 -11.54 -13.49
C PHE A 110 20.78 -10.91 -12.33
N VAL A 111 20.09 -10.16 -11.47
CA VAL A 111 20.69 -9.43 -10.33
C VAL A 111 20.02 -9.78 -8.99
N GLY A 112 19.25 -10.87 -8.96
CA GLY A 112 18.57 -11.33 -7.76
C GLY A 112 19.48 -12.09 -6.78
N SER A 113 18.98 -12.21 -5.55
CA SER A 113 19.58 -13.03 -4.49
C SER A 113 18.48 -13.60 -3.59
N SER A 114 18.63 -14.87 -3.20
CA SER A 114 17.71 -15.51 -2.26
C SER A 114 17.78 -14.88 -0.86
N THR A 115 18.93 -14.31 -0.48
CA THR A 115 19.12 -13.69 0.83
C THR A 115 18.20 -12.49 1.04
N THR A 116 17.91 -11.75 -0.03
CA THR A 116 17.01 -10.58 -0.03
C THR A 116 15.65 -10.87 -0.67
N SER A 117 15.33 -12.15 -0.91
CA SER A 117 14.15 -12.60 -1.65
C SER A 117 13.93 -11.86 -2.96
N ASN A 118 15.02 -11.57 -3.67
CA ASN A 118 15.03 -10.75 -4.88
C ASN A 118 15.27 -11.63 -6.10
N ILE A 119 14.47 -11.44 -7.14
CA ILE A 119 14.56 -12.13 -8.44
C ILE A 119 14.51 -11.11 -9.57
N SER A 120 15.13 -9.94 -9.37
CA SER A 120 15.12 -8.83 -10.34
C SER A 120 16.10 -9.05 -11.49
N ILE A 121 15.85 -8.35 -12.60
CA ILE A 121 16.74 -8.35 -13.77
C ILE A 121 17.09 -6.92 -14.18
N LEU A 122 18.26 -6.76 -14.79
CA LEU A 122 18.63 -5.58 -15.56
C LEU A 122 18.37 -5.83 -17.04
N LEU A 123 17.85 -4.83 -17.74
CA LEU A 123 17.77 -4.79 -19.19
C LEU A 123 18.66 -3.64 -19.70
N TRP A 124 19.65 -4.00 -20.52
CA TRP A 124 20.71 -3.10 -20.98
C TRP A 124 20.36 -2.45 -22.33
N ASN A 125 20.77 -1.19 -22.49
CA ASN A 125 20.67 -0.44 -23.75
C ASN A 125 19.27 -0.55 -24.35
N ILE A 126 18.27 -0.05 -23.61
CA ILE A 126 16.86 -0.16 -23.98
C ILE A 126 16.52 0.70 -25.20
N THR A 127 15.59 0.26 -26.03
CA THR A 127 15.08 1.02 -27.18
C THR A 127 13.56 1.14 -27.15
N PHE A 128 12.95 1.90 -28.05
CA PHE A 128 11.49 2.06 -28.07
C PHE A 128 10.74 0.74 -28.32
N GLU A 129 11.39 -0.24 -28.94
CA GLU A 129 10.84 -1.58 -29.18
C GLU A 129 10.74 -2.43 -27.90
N ASP A 130 11.51 -2.07 -26.86
CA ASP A 130 11.45 -2.70 -25.54
C ASP A 130 10.26 -2.19 -24.69
N GLU A 131 9.52 -1.19 -25.19
CA GLU A 131 8.28 -0.76 -24.55
C GLU A 131 7.27 -1.92 -24.53
N GLY A 132 6.72 -2.21 -23.34
CA GLY A 132 5.80 -3.33 -23.20
C GLY A 132 5.67 -3.83 -21.76
N GLN A 133 5.12 -5.04 -21.63
CA GLN A 133 4.88 -5.67 -20.33
C GLN A 133 5.96 -6.70 -20.02
N TYR A 134 6.53 -6.58 -18.83
CA TYR A 134 7.49 -7.51 -18.25
C TYR A 134 6.82 -8.23 -17.09
N ILE A 135 6.71 -9.55 -17.20
CA ILE A 135 6.00 -10.40 -16.26
C ILE A 135 7.01 -11.20 -15.45
N CYS A 136 6.99 -10.99 -14.14
CA CYS A 136 7.71 -11.80 -13.17
C CYS A 136 6.78 -12.89 -12.65
N PHE A 137 7.10 -14.15 -12.91
CA PHE A 137 6.37 -15.32 -12.45
C PHE A 137 7.18 -16.07 -11.40
N ALA A 138 6.52 -16.58 -10.35
CA ALA A 138 7.11 -17.54 -9.44
C ALA A 138 6.15 -18.68 -9.08
N ARG A 139 6.72 -19.85 -8.74
CA ARG A 139 5.99 -21.04 -8.29
C ARG A 139 6.72 -21.70 -7.12
N ASN A 140 6.01 -21.96 -6.02
CA ASN A 140 6.56 -22.56 -4.80
C ASN A 140 5.93 -23.94 -4.54
N PRO A 141 6.66 -25.04 -4.80
CA PRO A 141 6.24 -26.39 -4.43
C PRO A 141 5.89 -26.57 -2.95
N LYS A 142 6.55 -25.83 -2.03
CA LYS A 142 6.28 -25.92 -0.58
C LYS A 142 4.85 -25.53 -0.24
N GLU A 143 4.26 -24.65 -1.05
CA GLU A 143 2.87 -24.19 -0.93
C GLU A 143 1.94 -24.88 -1.94
N LYS A 144 2.06 -26.20 -2.10
CA LYS A 144 1.24 -26.98 -3.04
C LYS A 144 1.32 -26.48 -4.49
N ASN A 145 2.52 -26.10 -4.92
CA ASN A 145 2.76 -25.51 -6.25
C ASN A 145 1.99 -24.21 -6.51
N ARG A 146 1.64 -23.45 -5.47
CA ARG A 146 1.08 -22.09 -5.64
C ARG A 146 2.00 -21.26 -6.52
N ASN A 147 1.41 -20.51 -7.42
CA ASN A 147 2.11 -19.61 -8.31
C ASN A 147 1.51 -18.21 -8.23
N HIS A 148 2.30 -17.21 -8.61
CA HIS A 148 1.88 -15.83 -8.68
C HIS A 148 2.65 -15.10 -9.79
N SER A 149 2.03 -14.09 -10.38
CA SER A 149 2.67 -13.23 -11.38
C SER A 149 2.48 -11.77 -11.02
N ALA A 150 3.52 -10.98 -11.20
CA ALA A 150 3.45 -9.53 -11.17
C ALA A 150 3.81 -8.98 -12.55
N VAL A 151 3.07 -7.96 -12.97
CA VAL A 151 3.24 -7.32 -14.28
C VAL A 151 3.77 -5.91 -14.08
N LEU A 152 4.84 -5.60 -14.78
CA LEU A 152 5.47 -4.30 -14.83
C LEU A 152 5.44 -3.78 -16.26
N THR A 153 4.97 -2.56 -16.47
CA THR A 153 4.99 -1.90 -17.77
C THR A 153 6.22 -1.02 -17.85
N LEU A 154 7.06 -1.25 -18.86
CA LEU A 154 8.16 -0.37 -19.21
C LEU A 154 7.69 0.56 -20.32
N ARG A 155 7.88 1.87 -20.12
CA ARG A 155 7.64 2.89 -21.14
C ARG A 155 8.96 3.57 -21.46
N VAL A 156 9.29 3.66 -22.75
CA VAL A 156 10.58 4.21 -23.18
C VAL A 156 10.36 5.61 -23.71
N VAL A 157 11.03 6.58 -23.08
CA VAL A 157 10.90 8.00 -23.40
C VAL A 157 12.20 8.53 -23.98
N ASP A 158 12.12 9.60 -24.77
CA ASP A 158 13.31 10.30 -25.25
C ASP A 158 14.05 10.97 -24.10
N GLN A 159 13.33 11.62 -23.17
CA GLN A 159 13.89 12.38 -22.05
C GLN A 159 13.01 12.25 -20.80
N MET A 160 13.62 12.18 -19.61
CA MET A 160 12.88 12.26 -18.35
C MET A 160 12.40 13.69 -18.14
N LYS A 161 11.08 13.88 -18.11
CA LYS A 161 10.49 15.13 -17.62
C LYS A 161 10.19 14.95 -16.15
N GLU A 162 10.82 15.76 -15.29
CA GLU A 162 10.37 15.84 -13.91
C GLU A 162 8.92 16.32 -13.89
N VAL A 163 8.09 15.67 -13.06
CA VAL A 163 6.74 16.16 -12.81
C VAL A 163 6.90 17.42 -11.97
N ASP A 164 6.82 18.58 -12.62
CA ASP A 164 6.88 19.89 -11.99
C ASP A 164 5.69 20.08 -11.02
N ASN A 165 5.89 19.66 -9.76
CA ASN A 165 4.96 19.96 -8.67
C ASN A 165 4.93 21.45 -8.30
N THR A 166 5.72 22.27 -8.99
CA THR A 166 5.75 23.72 -8.91
C THR A 166 4.36 24.33 -8.98
N LEU A 167 3.50 23.86 -9.89
CA LEU A 167 2.13 24.39 -10.00
C LEU A 167 1.30 24.06 -8.75
N THR A 168 1.38 22.82 -8.25
CA THR A 168 0.67 22.37 -7.04
C THR A 168 1.17 23.13 -5.80
N VAL A 169 2.48 23.33 -5.69
CA VAL A 169 3.10 24.09 -4.60
C VAL A 169 2.70 25.57 -4.64
N ILE A 170 2.62 26.18 -5.83
CA ILE A 170 2.13 27.56 -6.01
C ILE A 170 0.67 27.67 -5.55
N ILE A 171 -0.20 26.72 -5.94
CA ILE A 171 -1.62 26.74 -5.56
C ILE A 171 -1.79 26.61 -4.04
N VAL A 172 -1.10 25.65 -3.41
CA VAL A 172 -1.20 25.42 -1.96
C VAL A 172 -0.62 26.60 -1.16
N SER A 173 0.51 27.17 -1.61
CA SER A 173 1.13 28.31 -0.94
C SER A 173 0.28 29.59 -1.03
N ALA A 174 -0.38 29.84 -2.17
CA ALA A 174 -1.26 30.99 -2.32
C ALA A 174 -2.47 30.92 -1.37
N LEU A 175 -3.15 29.77 -1.29
CA LEU A 175 -4.31 29.59 -0.40
C LEU A 175 -3.89 29.67 1.08
N GLY A 176 -2.80 29.00 1.46
CA GLY A 176 -2.26 29.07 2.82
C GLY A 176 -1.83 30.48 3.22
N GLY A 177 -1.21 31.22 2.30
CA GLY A 177 -0.78 32.60 2.50
C GLY A 177 -1.94 33.55 2.77
N VAL A 178 -3.03 33.47 1.99
CA VAL A 178 -4.22 34.31 2.19
C VAL A 178 -4.88 34.03 3.54
N ILE A 179 -5.08 32.75 3.88
CA ILE A 179 -5.67 32.35 5.15
C ILE A 179 -4.80 32.82 6.32
N GLY A 180 -3.48 32.61 6.23
CA GLY A 180 -2.52 33.06 7.24
C GLY A 180 -2.54 34.58 7.44
N LEU A 181 -2.57 35.35 6.35
CA LEU A 181 -2.62 36.81 6.40
C LEU A 181 -3.90 37.30 7.10
N VAL A 182 -5.06 36.71 6.79
CA VAL A 182 -6.34 37.07 7.42
C VAL A 182 -6.32 36.79 8.92
N VAL A 183 -5.79 35.64 9.35
CA VAL A 183 -5.67 35.30 10.77
C VAL A 183 -4.75 36.29 11.50
N ILE A 184 -3.60 36.62 10.91
CA ILE A 184 -2.66 37.60 11.48
C ILE A 184 -3.32 38.96 11.63
N ILE A 185 -4.05 39.45 10.62
CA ILE A 185 -4.78 40.71 10.68
C ILE A 185 -5.83 40.67 11.79
N MET A 186 -6.57 39.57 11.94
CA MET A 186 -7.58 39.43 13.00
C MET A 186 -6.95 39.46 14.40
N VAL A 187 -5.82 38.79 14.60
CA VAL A 187 -5.09 38.82 15.87
C VAL A 187 -4.56 40.22 16.18
N ILE A 188 -3.97 40.92 15.21
CA ILE A 188 -3.50 42.29 15.39
C ILE A 188 -4.66 43.21 15.79
N LYS A 189 -5.80 43.13 15.08
CA LYS A 189 -6.98 43.93 15.42
C LYS A 189 -7.50 43.60 16.82
N ALA A 190 -7.56 42.33 17.19
CA ALA A 190 -7.99 41.90 18.53
C ALA A 190 -7.07 42.42 19.64
N LEU A 191 -5.75 42.37 19.45
CA LEU A 191 -4.77 42.90 20.40
C LEU A 191 -4.90 44.42 20.54
N VAL A 192 -5.01 45.16 19.42
CA VAL A 192 -5.19 46.61 19.45
C VAL A 192 -6.48 46.99 20.19
N VAL A 193 -7.61 46.35 19.89
CA VAL A 193 -8.88 46.59 20.59
C VAL A 193 -8.74 46.27 22.08
N HIS A 194 -8.09 45.16 22.44
CA HIS A 194 -7.88 44.80 23.84
C HIS A 194 -7.03 45.83 24.60
N PHE A 195 -5.96 46.37 23.98
CA PHE A 195 -5.14 47.41 24.60
C PHE A 195 -5.89 48.75 24.73
N LEU A 196 -6.67 49.15 23.70
CA LEU A 196 -7.47 50.38 23.74
C LEU A 196 -8.56 50.31 24.83
N LEU A 197 -9.30 49.20 24.93
CA LEU A 197 -10.32 49.02 25.97
C LEU A 197 -9.71 49.02 27.38
N LYS A 198 -8.52 48.41 27.54
CA LYS A 198 -7.80 48.39 28.82
C LYS A 198 -7.26 49.77 29.23
N ASP A 199 -6.91 50.62 28.26
CA ASP A 199 -6.49 52.00 28.53
C ASP A 199 -7.68 52.91 28.87
N ASP A 200 -8.86 52.66 28.30
CA ASP A 200 -10.09 53.36 28.67
C ASP A 200 -10.53 53.02 30.10
N GLU A 201 -10.48 51.75 30.52
CA GLU A 201 -10.75 51.36 31.93
C GLU A 201 -9.82 52.09 32.91
N LYS A 202 -8.53 52.16 32.62
CA LYS A 202 -7.55 52.88 33.45
C LYS A 202 -7.74 54.40 33.48
N LYS A 203 -8.32 54.99 32.42
CA LYS A 203 -8.65 56.43 32.39
C LYS A 203 -9.92 56.72 33.18
N HIS A 204 -10.92 55.84 33.15
CA HIS A 204 -12.13 55.96 33.96
C HIS A 204 -11.85 55.82 35.47
N GLU A 205 -10.93 54.93 35.87
CA GLU A 205 -10.50 54.80 37.27
C GLU A 205 -9.76 56.04 37.79
N LYS A 206 -8.88 56.65 36.97
CA LYS A 206 -8.12 57.86 37.36
C LYS A 206 -8.97 59.14 37.36
N GLY A 207 -10.00 59.22 36.51
CA GLY A 207 -10.94 60.34 36.51
C GLY A 207 -11.84 60.40 37.74
N GLN A 208 -12.11 59.25 38.38
CA GLN A 208 -12.91 59.18 39.60
C GLN A 208 -12.11 59.54 40.87
N GLN A 209 -10.78 59.33 40.85
CA GLN A 209 -9.89 59.58 42.00
C GLN A 209 -9.38 61.02 42.10
N SER A 210 -9.57 61.84 41.06
CA SER A 210 -9.25 63.29 41.05
C SER A 210 -10.40 64.18 41.55
N LYS A 211 -11.53 63.59 41.95
CA LYS A 211 -12.75 64.32 42.35
C LYS A 211 -13.12 64.16 43.83
N HIS A 212 -12.19 63.68 44.65
CA HIS A 212 -12.38 63.46 46.08
C HIS A 212 -11.37 64.24 46.94
#